data_AF-A0A7U9NGW4-F1
#
_entry.id   AF-A0A7U9NGW4-F1
#
_cell.length_a   1.000
_cell.length_b   1.000
_cell.length_c   1.000
_cell.angle_alpha   90.00
_cell.angle_beta   90.00
_cell.angle_gamma   90.00
#
_symmetry.space_group_name_H-M   'P 1'
#
loop_
_entity.id
_entity.type
_entity.pdbx_description
1 polymer ?
#
loop_
_entity_poly.entity_id
_entity_poly.type
_entity_poly.pdbx_seq_one_letter_code
_entity_poly.pdbx_strand_id
1 'polypeptide(L)'
;MLIKYEVGDMFLSNADCLVNTVNCEGFMGKGVAYQFKMKFPENNKDYVEACKSGRLYIGTLHFYRENGVTIINFPTKDKWRAKSLMSYIETGLDQMVQLLPKLSVKTIAIPPLGCGNGGLNWQEVKQVIEEKLSPIQEDYVFIVYEPSKNFVQKAQQEPKLGVSSLVLMQMLMELKQFKALRLQKAAYFMNIFLKENYFKFQKGKNGPYADSIRIVSKSIREYQSFYGLKNLQEAYQKVYQVLCSDKTDKQLVKLRPVIEQAVTFVNEIEEDKELEGIATALFLIETSRGGLTEEQVIEQFIDWSEDKAARYAEEEIVSYVERLEDKRIIERNILGCYQLSEYR
;
A
#
# COMPACT_ATOMS: atom_id res chain seq x y z
N MET A 1 -6.16 -9.35 -39.87
CA MET A 1 -6.60 -8.58 -38.68
C MET A 1 -5.58 -8.86 -37.56
N LEU A 2 -5.45 -8.03 -36.51
CA LEU A 2 -4.13 -7.77 -35.86
C LEU A 2 -4.14 -7.97 -34.32
N ILE A 3 -3.14 -8.69 -33.78
CA ILE A 3 -2.75 -8.58 -32.37
C ILE A 3 -2.00 -7.25 -32.19
N LYS A 4 -2.62 -6.31 -31.47
CA LYS A 4 -2.06 -4.99 -31.19
C LYS A 4 -1.37 -5.00 -29.84
N TYR A 5 -0.19 -4.40 -29.77
CA TYR A 5 0.53 -4.20 -28.51
C TYR A 5 0.40 -2.75 -28.07
N GLU A 6 0.00 -2.55 -26.83
CA GLU A 6 -0.15 -1.23 -26.23
C GLU A 6 0.53 -1.14 -24.87
N VAL A 7 0.95 0.07 -24.50
CA VAL A 7 1.34 0.41 -23.15
C VAL A 7 0.31 1.42 -22.63
N GLY A 8 -0.37 1.11 -21.54
CA GLY A 8 -1.50 1.93 -21.13
C GLY A 8 -2.38 1.30 -20.06
N ASP A 9 -3.53 1.94 -19.85
CA ASP A 9 -4.60 1.43 -19.00
C ASP A 9 -5.57 0.60 -19.84
N MET A 10 -5.64 -0.71 -19.62
CA MET A 10 -6.54 -1.57 -20.40
C MET A 10 -8.01 -1.18 -20.23
N PHE A 11 -8.36 -0.51 -19.13
CA PHE A 11 -9.71 -0.03 -18.87
C PHE A 11 -10.15 1.13 -19.78
N LEU A 12 -9.23 1.72 -20.55
CA LEU A 12 -9.48 2.77 -21.55
C LEU A 12 -9.52 2.24 -22.99
N SER A 13 -9.35 0.93 -23.19
CA SER A 13 -9.26 0.28 -24.51
C SER A 13 -10.54 0.34 -25.35
N ASN A 14 -11.69 0.68 -24.75
CA ASN A 14 -13.02 0.52 -25.34
C ASN A 14 -13.32 -0.89 -25.87
N ALA A 15 -12.61 -1.92 -25.39
CA ALA A 15 -12.82 -3.30 -25.80
C ALA A 15 -14.13 -3.87 -25.24
N ASP A 16 -14.80 -4.71 -26.03
CA ASP A 16 -16.03 -5.42 -25.62
C ASP A 16 -15.77 -6.42 -24.49
N CYS A 17 -14.55 -6.94 -24.43
CA CYS A 17 -14.11 -7.91 -23.46
C CYS A 17 -12.81 -7.49 -22.79
N LEU A 18 -12.75 -7.60 -21.46
CA LEU A 18 -11.54 -7.36 -20.67
C LEU A 18 -11.12 -8.63 -19.94
N VAL A 19 -9.87 -9.03 -20.08
CA VAL A 19 -9.31 -10.18 -19.36
C VAL A 19 -8.77 -9.74 -18.00
N ASN A 20 -9.24 -10.38 -16.94
CA ASN A 20 -8.82 -10.15 -15.56
C ASN A 20 -7.97 -11.34 -15.07
N THR A 21 -6.72 -11.11 -14.66
CA THR A 21 -5.89 -12.18 -14.09
C THR A 21 -6.26 -12.41 -12.63
N VAL A 22 -6.73 -13.61 -12.28
CA VAL A 22 -7.22 -13.94 -10.93
C VAL A 22 -6.46 -15.13 -10.32
N ASN A 23 -6.76 -15.40 -9.04
CA ASN A 23 -6.46 -16.68 -8.39
C ASN A 23 -7.72 -17.53 -8.23
N CYS A 24 -7.59 -18.77 -7.75
CA CYS A 24 -8.72 -19.68 -7.51
C CYS A 24 -9.31 -19.59 -6.09
N GLU A 25 -8.77 -18.74 -5.21
CA GLU A 25 -9.20 -18.61 -3.79
C GLU A 25 -10.22 -17.48 -3.55
N GLY A 26 -10.64 -16.76 -4.60
CA GLY A 26 -11.64 -15.69 -4.47
C GLY A 26 -11.08 -14.34 -3.98
N PHE A 27 -9.77 -14.10 -4.11
CA PHE A 27 -9.16 -12.85 -3.60
C PHE A 27 -8.69 -11.90 -4.71
N MET A 28 -9.37 -10.77 -4.88
CA MET A 28 -8.91 -9.65 -5.74
C MET A 28 -8.26 -8.52 -4.92
N GLY A 29 -7.08 -8.77 -4.35
CA GLY A 29 -6.47 -7.87 -3.35
C GLY A 29 -5.41 -6.89 -3.85
N LYS A 30 -4.82 -7.11 -5.04
CA LYS A 30 -3.68 -6.33 -5.55
C LYS A 30 -3.67 -6.29 -7.09
N GLY A 31 -2.93 -5.35 -7.67
CA GLY A 31 -2.68 -5.27 -9.12
C GLY A 31 -3.97 -5.14 -9.94
N VAL A 32 -3.95 -5.68 -11.16
CA VAL A 32 -5.10 -5.65 -12.08
C VAL A 32 -6.39 -6.22 -11.47
N ALA A 33 -6.31 -7.34 -10.73
CA ALA A 33 -7.48 -7.95 -10.10
C ALA A 33 -8.21 -6.99 -9.15
N TYR A 34 -7.46 -6.24 -8.33
CA TYR A 34 -8.06 -5.25 -7.44
C TYR A 34 -8.79 -4.14 -8.20
N GLN A 35 -8.25 -3.74 -9.35
CA GLN A 35 -8.84 -2.71 -10.20
C GLN A 35 -10.16 -3.21 -10.82
N PHE A 36 -10.20 -4.47 -11.28
CA PHE A 36 -11.44 -5.12 -11.70
C PHE A 36 -12.48 -5.18 -10.56
N LYS A 37 -12.07 -5.54 -9.34
CA LYS A 37 -12.98 -5.55 -8.17
C LYS A 37 -13.62 -4.19 -7.91
N MET A 38 -12.89 -3.09 -8.14
CA MET A 38 -13.40 -1.74 -7.91
C MET A 38 -14.29 -1.24 -9.06
N LYS A 39 -13.96 -1.60 -10.30
CA LYS A 39 -14.72 -1.17 -11.48
C LYS A 39 -15.94 -2.06 -11.78
N PHE A 40 -15.88 -3.33 -11.40
CA PHE A 40 -16.87 -4.37 -11.69
C PHE A 40 -17.21 -5.18 -10.42
N PRO A 41 -17.91 -4.56 -9.44
CA PRO A 41 -18.21 -5.19 -8.16
C PRO A 41 -19.11 -6.44 -8.28
N GLU A 42 -20.03 -6.50 -9.24
CA GLU A 42 -20.91 -7.67 -9.41
C GLU A 42 -20.15 -8.86 -10.00
N ASN A 43 -19.25 -8.62 -10.96
CA ASN A 43 -18.29 -9.63 -11.42
C ASN A 43 -17.46 -10.19 -10.25
N ASN A 44 -17.01 -9.35 -9.32
CA ASN A 44 -16.24 -9.85 -8.17
C ASN A 44 -17.10 -10.72 -7.23
N LYS A 45 -18.39 -10.41 -7.03
CA LYS A 45 -19.27 -11.26 -6.23
C LYS A 45 -19.44 -12.64 -6.87
N ASP A 46 -19.73 -12.70 -8.17
CA ASP A 46 -19.92 -13.96 -8.90
C ASP A 46 -18.63 -14.79 -8.98
N TYR A 47 -17.49 -14.12 -9.22
CA TYR A 47 -16.16 -14.74 -9.16
C TYR A 47 -15.88 -15.40 -7.80
N VAL A 48 -16.16 -14.71 -6.69
CA VAL A 48 -15.94 -15.26 -5.33
C VAL A 48 -16.79 -16.51 -5.14
N GLU A 49 -18.03 -16.51 -5.62
CA GLU A 49 -18.91 -17.67 -5.53
C GLU A 49 -18.40 -18.83 -6.39
N ALA A 50 -17.95 -18.56 -7.62
CA ALA A 50 -17.35 -19.57 -8.49
C ALA A 50 -16.10 -20.23 -7.89
N CYS A 51 -15.25 -19.46 -7.19
CA CYS A 51 -14.12 -19.99 -6.44
C CYS A 51 -14.60 -20.87 -5.26
N LYS A 52 -15.53 -20.38 -4.45
CA LYS A 52 -16.04 -21.12 -3.27
C LYS A 52 -16.72 -22.43 -3.66
N SER A 53 -17.43 -22.45 -4.78
CA SER A 53 -18.11 -23.63 -5.29
C SER A 53 -17.17 -24.59 -6.05
N GLY A 54 -15.87 -24.28 -6.15
CA GLY A 54 -14.89 -25.07 -6.92
C GLY A 54 -15.12 -25.07 -8.44
N ARG A 55 -15.96 -24.16 -8.95
CA ARG A 55 -16.25 -24.04 -10.39
C ARG A 55 -15.11 -23.35 -11.16
N LEU A 56 -14.31 -22.56 -10.45
CA LEU A 56 -13.13 -21.89 -11.03
C LEU A 56 -11.85 -22.48 -10.45
N TYR A 57 -11.10 -23.18 -11.30
CA TYR A 57 -9.78 -23.75 -11.01
C TYR A 57 -8.81 -23.52 -12.19
N ILE A 58 -7.54 -23.84 -12.01
CA ILE A 58 -6.53 -23.70 -13.08
C ILE A 58 -6.96 -24.46 -14.34
N GLY A 59 -6.91 -23.79 -15.49
CA GLY A 59 -7.35 -24.38 -16.75
C GLY A 59 -8.86 -24.36 -16.97
N THR A 60 -9.60 -23.56 -16.20
CA THR A 60 -10.97 -23.13 -16.52
C THR A 60 -11.04 -21.61 -16.59
N LEU A 61 -12.09 -21.10 -17.20
CA LEU A 61 -12.39 -19.66 -17.23
C LEU A 61 -13.76 -19.40 -16.65
N HIS A 62 -13.88 -18.26 -15.99
CA HIS A 62 -15.14 -17.70 -15.56
C HIS A 62 -15.36 -16.39 -16.32
N PHE A 63 -16.59 -16.12 -16.76
CA PHE A 63 -16.90 -14.82 -17.34
C PHE A 63 -18.17 -14.22 -16.75
N TYR A 64 -18.24 -12.89 -16.73
CA TYR A 64 -19.41 -12.14 -16.27
C TYR A 64 -19.63 -10.92 -17.17
N ARG A 65 -20.87 -10.45 -17.30
CA ARG A 65 -21.19 -9.23 -18.05
C ARG A 65 -21.66 -8.14 -17.09
N GLU A 66 -20.97 -7.02 -17.08
CA GLU A 66 -21.29 -5.88 -16.21
C GLU A 66 -21.04 -4.57 -16.96
N ASN A 67 -21.98 -3.63 -16.87
CA ASN A 67 -21.88 -2.31 -17.52
C ASN A 67 -21.59 -2.37 -19.04
N GLY A 68 -22.18 -3.34 -19.73
CA GLY A 68 -21.99 -3.52 -21.18
C GLY A 68 -20.65 -4.14 -21.60
N VAL A 69 -19.80 -4.50 -20.64
CA VAL A 69 -18.48 -5.12 -20.88
C VAL A 69 -18.51 -6.58 -20.42
N THR A 70 -17.90 -7.47 -21.20
CA THR A 70 -17.65 -8.86 -20.78
C THR A 70 -16.31 -8.94 -20.05
N ILE A 71 -16.27 -9.53 -18.86
CA ILE A 71 -15.06 -9.75 -18.09
C ILE A 71 -14.76 -11.24 -18.11
N ILE A 72 -13.57 -11.63 -18.57
CA ILE A 72 -13.06 -13.01 -18.44
C ILE A 72 -12.10 -13.04 -17.26
N ASN A 73 -12.49 -13.69 -16.17
CA ASN A 73 -11.61 -13.98 -15.04
C ASN A 73 -10.74 -15.20 -15.40
N PHE A 74 -9.47 -14.92 -15.69
CA PHE A 74 -8.45 -15.86 -16.14
C PHE A 74 -7.56 -16.30 -14.96
N PRO A 75 -7.64 -17.55 -14.50
CA PRO A 75 -6.79 -18.04 -13.42
C PRO A 75 -5.33 -18.11 -13.83
N THR A 76 -4.51 -17.23 -13.26
CA THR A 76 -3.04 -17.24 -13.43
C THR A 76 -2.33 -17.78 -12.19
N LYS A 77 -3.07 -18.08 -11.12
CA LYS A 77 -2.55 -18.61 -9.87
C LYS A 77 -3.59 -19.53 -9.26
N ASP A 78 -3.14 -20.62 -8.64
CA ASP A 78 -4.01 -21.41 -7.80
C ASP A 78 -4.28 -20.65 -6.49
N LYS A 79 -3.21 -20.38 -5.73
CA LYS A 79 -3.24 -19.59 -4.50
C LYS A 79 -2.72 -18.18 -4.69
N TRP A 80 -3.30 -17.19 -4.02
CA TRP A 80 -2.94 -15.78 -4.23
C TRP A 80 -1.49 -15.45 -3.79
N ARG A 81 -0.93 -16.20 -2.83
CA ARG A 81 0.47 -16.08 -2.37
C ARG A 81 1.48 -16.81 -3.26
N ALA A 82 1.04 -17.74 -4.09
CA ALA A 82 1.92 -18.52 -4.96
C ALA A 82 2.38 -17.69 -6.19
N LYS A 83 3.41 -18.17 -6.88
CA LYS A 83 3.81 -17.66 -8.20
C LYS A 83 2.89 -18.23 -9.28
N SER A 84 2.88 -17.57 -10.44
CA SER A 84 2.21 -18.10 -11.65
C SER A 84 3.11 -19.15 -12.30
N LEU A 85 2.53 -20.08 -13.05
CA LEU A 85 3.25 -21.04 -13.89
C LEU A 85 2.91 -20.81 -15.36
N MET A 86 3.83 -21.11 -16.27
CA MET A 86 3.59 -20.96 -17.72
C MET A 86 2.46 -21.88 -18.20
N SER A 87 2.40 -23.11 -17.67
CA SER A 87 1.33 -24.07 -17.98
C SER A 87 -0.08 -23.56 -17.65
N TYR A 88 -0.22 -22.65 -16.68
CA TYR A 88 -1.50 -22.02 -16.37
C TYR A 88 -1.94 -21.06 -17.47
N ILE A 89 -0.97 -20.35 -18.06
CA ILE A 89 -1.21 -19.40 -19.16
C ILE A 89 -1.56 -20.16 -20.43
N GLU A 90 -0.78 -21.19 -20.77
CA GLU A 90 -1.04 -22.06 -21.92
C GLU A 90 -2.45 -22.67 -21.87
N THR A 91 -2.77 -23.34 -20.76
CA THR A 91 -4.07 -24.00 -20.60
C THR A 91 -5.22 -23.00 -20.58
N GLY A 92 -5.04 -21.84 -19.93
CA GLY A 92 -6.07 -20.81 -19.90
C GLY A 92 -6.32 -20.16 -21.26
N LEU A 93 -5.28 -19.99 -22.08
CA LEU A 93 -5.43 -19.48 -23.45
C LEU A 93 -6.11 -20.51 -24.36
N ASP A 94 -5.83 -21.80 -24.20
CA ASP A 94 -6.57 -22.86 -24.89
C ASP A 94 -8.07 -22.81 -24.57
N GLN A 95 -8.41 -22.61 -23.30
CA GLN A 95 -9.81 -22.41 -22.89
C GLN A 95 -10.40 -21.11 -23.47
N MET A 96 -9.60 -20.04 -23.55
CA MET A 96 -10.07 -18.76 -24.06
C MET A 96 -10.45 -18.87 -25.54
N VAL A 97 -9.62 -19.53 -26.35
CA VAL A 97 -9.91 -19.80 -27.77
C VAL A 97 -11.23 -20.56 -27.93
N GLN A 98 -11.54 -21.51 -27.04
CA GLN A 98 -12.80 -22.25 -27.05
C GLN A 98 -14.01 -21.44 -26.53
N LEU A 99 -13.75 -20.48 -25.64
CA LEU A 99 -14.79 -19.67 -25.01
C LEU A 99 -15.24 -18.50 -25.90
N LEU A 100 -14.30 -17.83 -26.57
CA LEU A 100 -14.56 -16.60 -27.32
C LEU A 100 -15.73 -16.72 -28.34
N PRO A 101 -15.87 -17.79 -29.13
CA PRO A 101 -17.01 -17.94 -30.06
C PRO A 101 -18.38 -18.00 -29.37
N LYS A 102 -18.42 -18.35 -28.09
CA LYS A 102 -19.65 -18.39 -27.27
C LYS A 102 -19.96 -17.02 -26.67
N LEU A 103 -19.03 -16.07 -26.76
CA LEU A 103 -19.18 -14.72 -26.29
C LEU A 103 -19.48 -13.80 -27.48
N SER A 104 -20.45 -12.90 -27.33
CA SER A 104 -20.81 -11.92 -28.36
C SER A 104 -19.84 -10.72 -28.31
N VAL A 105 -18.54 -10.98 -28.46
CA VAL A 105 -17.46 -9.98 -28.34
C VAL A 105 -16.57 -10.00 -29.58
N LYS A 106 -15.97 -8.87 -29.94
CA LYS A 106 -15.05 -8.76 -31.08
C LYS A 106 -13.70 -8.18 -30.71
N THR A 107 -13.67 -7.23 -29.78
CA THR A 107 -12.43 -6.61 -29.29
C THR A 107 -12.13 -7.09 -27.86
N ILE A 108 -10.92 -7.59 -27.64
CA ILE A 108 -10.50 -8.18 -26.36
C ILE A 108 -9.21 -7.52 -25.89
N ALA A 109 -9.25 -6.90 -24.70
CA ALA A 109 -8.06 -6.37 -24.05
C ALA A 109 -7.46 -7.40 -23.08
N ILE A 110 -6.16 -7.66 -23.21
CA ILE A 110 -5.44 -8.70 -22.47
C ILE A 110 -4.28 -8.07 -21.70
N PRO A 111 -4.22 -8.18 -20.35
CA PRO A 111 -3.07 -7.72 -19.56
C PRO A 111 -1.88 -8.69 -19.68
N PRO A 112 -0.70 -8.34 -19.13
CA PRO A 112 0.44 -9.26 -19.17
C PRO A 112 0.22 -10.44 -18.21
N LEU A 113 -0.30 -11.53 -18.75
CA LEU A 113 -0.80 -12.69 -17.99
C LEU A 113 0.30 -13.31 -17.11
N GLY A 114 0.04 -13.47 -15.81
CA GLY A 114 0.98 -14.09 -14.87
C GLY A 114 2.29 -13.32 -14.66
N CYS A 115 2.46 -12.15 -15.28
CA CYS A 115 3.63 -11.29 -15.10
C CYS A 115 3.51 -10.44 -13.82
N GLY A 116 4.58 -9.71 -13.47
CA GLY A 116 4.61 -8.84 -12.29
C GLY A 116 4.44 -9.63 -10.99
N ASN A 117 3.24 -9.59 -10.40
CA ASN A 117 2.93 -10.33 -9.16
C ASN A 117 3.03 -11.85 -9.33
N GLY A 118 2.82 -12.38 -10.55
CA GLY A 118 2.99 -13.81 -10.84
C GLY A 118 4.43 -14.21 -11.10
N GLY A 119 5.29 -13.28 -11.52
CA GLY A 119 6.72 -13.48 -11.68
C GLY A 119 7.17 -14.14 -12.99
N LEU A 120 6.27 -14.37 -13.95
CA LEU A 120 6.65 -14.88 -15.27
C LEU A 120 7.43 -13.84 -16.09
N ASN A 121 8.26 -14.33 -17.01
CA ASN A 121 8.96 -13.52 -17.99
C ASN A 121 7.98 -13.06 -19.09
N TRP A 122 7.93 -11.76 -19.35
CA TRP A 122 7.03 -11.20 -20.36
C TRP A 122 7.26 -11.76 -21.76
N GLN A 123 8.51 -11.95 -22.17
CA GLN A 123 8.81 -12.41 -23.54
C GLN A 123 8.30 -13.83 -23.78
N GLU A 124 8.41 -14.71 -22.77
CA GLU A 124 7.87 -16.08 -22.84
C GLU A 124 6.34 -16.05 -22.88
N VAL A 125 5.69 -15.27 -22.00
CA VAL A 125 4.22 -15.13 -22.00
C VAL A 125 3.71 -14.57 -23.32
N LYS A 126 4.39 -13.55 -23.86
CA LYS A 126 4.05 -12.93 -25.13
C LYS A 126 4.08 -13.95 -26.28
N GLN A 127 5.13 -14.76 -26.34
CA GLN A 127 5.23 -15.82 -27.36
C GLN A 127 4.04 -16.79 -27.28
N VAL A 128 3.66 -17.23 -26.07
CA VAL A 128 2.51 -18.12 -25.89
C VAL A 128 1.19 -17.44 -26.31
N ILE A 129 1.01 -16.15 -25.99
CA ILE A 129 -0.16 -15.38 -26.43
C ILE A 129 -0.23 -15.35 -27.97
N GLU A 130 0.88 -15.03 -28.63
CA GLU A 130 0.96 -15.00 -30.10
C GLU A 130 0.65 -16.37 -30.70
N GLU A 131 1.28 -17.43 -30.22
CA GLU A 131 1.08 -18.80 -30.69
C GLU A 131 -0.39 -19.25 -30.57
N LYS A 132 -1.04 -18.96 -29.43
CA LYS A 132 -2.41 -19.41 -29.15
C LYS A 132 -3.49 -18.58 -29.85
N LEU A 133 -3.26 -17.27 -30.02
CA LEU A 133 -4.28 -16.35 -30.56
C LEU A 133 -4.14 -16.07 -32.05
N SER A 134 -2.95 -16.23 -32.64
CA SER A 134 -2.74 -16.07 -34.09
C SER A 134 -3.70 -16.90 -34.96
N PRO A 135 -4.05 -18.15 -34.61
CA PRO A 135 -5.00 -18.95 -35.42
C PRO A 135 -6.40 -18.34 -35.53
N ILE A 136 -6.81 -17.49 -34.58
CA ILE A 136 -8.14 -16.87 -34.54
C ILE A 136 -8.10 -15.34 -34.74
N GLN A 137 -6.95 -14.79 -35.14
CA GLN A 137 -6.75 -13.34 -35.22
C GLN A 137 -7.57 -12.65 -36.32
N GLU A 138 -8.13 -13.40 -37.27
CA GLU A 138 -9.03 -12.84 -38.31
C GLU A 138 -10.45 -12.61 -37.80
N ASP A 139 -10.85 -13.28 -36.72
CA ASP A 139 -12.20 -13.18 -36.16
C ASP A 139 -12.34 -12.12 -35.05
N TYR A 140 -11.21 -11.72 -34.46
CA TYR A 140 -11.12 -10.90 -33.25
C TYR A 140 -9.99 -9.86 -33.33
N VAL A 141 -10.16 -8.76 -32.60
CA VAL A 141 -9.10 -7.77 -32.36
C VAL A 141 -8.58 -7.94 -30.94
N PHE A 142 -7.32 -8.36 -30.81
CA PHE A 142 -6.65 -8.48 -29.52
C PHE A 142 -5.81 -7.24 -29.24
N ILE A 143 -6.03 -6.60 -28.08
CA ILE A 143 -5.24 -5.48 -27.59
C ILE A 143 -4.47 -5.98 -26.37
N VAL A 144 -3.20 -6.33 -26.58
CA VAL A 144 -2.32 -6.89 -25.56
C VAL A 144 -1.53 -5.78 -24.89
N TYR A 145 -1.74 -5.60 -23.60
CA TYR A 145 -1.07 -4.60 -22.79
C TYR A 145 0.27 -5.13 -22.27
N GLU A 146 1.34 -4.42 -22.59
CA GLU A 146 2.69 -4.78 -22.15
C GLU A 146 2.93 -4.34 -20.70
N PRO A 147 3.75 -5.09 -19.92
CA PRO A 147 4.10 -4.69 -18.58
C PRO A 147 4.94 -3.41 -18.62
N SER A 148 4.37 -2.29 -18.19
CA SER A 148 5.14 -1.07 -17.97
C SER A 148 5.56 -0.94 -16.51
N LYS A 149 6.84 -0.63 -16.29
CA LYS A 149 7.39 -0.40 -14.95
C LYS A 149 6.76 0.81 -14.23
N ASN A 150 6.02 1.65 -14.96
CA ASN A 150 5.56 2.97 -14.52
C ASN A 150 4.04 3.21 -14.70
N PHE A 151 3.21 2.18 -14.88
CA PHE A 151 1.76 2.40 -14.91
C PHE A 151 1.22 2.69 -13.50
N VAL A 152 1.22 3.97 -13.12
CA VAL A 152 0.48 4.46 -11.96
C VAL A 152 -0.93 4.80 -12.46
N GLN A 153 -1.91 4.03 -12.03
CA GLN A 153 -3.30 4.30 -12.39
C GLN A 153 -3.79 5.59 -11.74
N LYS A 154 -4.53 6.38 -12.53
CA LYS A 154 -5.37 7.45 -12.02
C LYS A 154 -6.56 6.83 -11.31
N ALA A 155 -6.84 7.26 -10.09
CA ALA A 155 -8.03 6.82 -9.36
C ALA A 155 -9.29 7.08 -10.21
N GLN A 156 -10.25 6.14 -10.24
CA GLN A 156 -11.49 6.31 -11.02
C GLN A 156 -12.40 7.43 -10.47
N GLN A 157 -12.22 7.75 -9.19
CA GLN A 157 -12.81 8.89 -8.51
C GLN A 157 -11.69 9.66 -7.79
N GLU A 158 -11.82 10.97 -7.69
CA GLU A 158 -10.86 11.81 -6.99
C GLU A 158 -10.70 11.34 -5.53
N PRO A 159 -9.47 10.98 -5.08
CA PRO A 159 -9.25 10.58 -3.70
C PRO A 159 -9.57 11.72 -2.74
N LYS A 160 -10.47 11.49 -1.79
CA LYS A 160 -10.79 12.48 -0.77
C LYS A 160 -9.66 12.56 0.24
N LEU A 161 -8.95 13.68 0.23
CA LEU A 161 -7.92 14.00 1.21
C LEU A 161 -8.48 14.90 2.31
N GLY A 162 -7.90 14.77 3.50
CA GLY A 162 -8.27 15.57 4.68
C GLY A 162 -7.07 16.32 5.23
N VAL A 163 -7.26 17.03 6.35
CA VAL A 163 -6.18 17.81 7.00
C VAL A 163 -4.98 16.93 7.39
N SER A 164 -5.21 15.67 7.76
CA SER A 164 -4.13 14.70 8.03
C SER A 164 -3.24 14.45 6.81
N SER A 165 -3.75 14.60 5.59
CA SER A 165 -2.95 14.51 4.37
C SER A 165 -1.96 15.69 4.26
N LEU A 166 -2.39 16.90 4.60
CA LEU A 166 -1.54 18.08 4.64
C LEU A 166 -0.42 17.94 5.69
N VAL A 167 -0.78 17.44 6.89
CA VAL A 167 0.18 17.16 7.97
C VAL A 167 1.25 16.15 7.53
N LEU A 168 0.84 15.02 6.94
CA LEU A 168 1.81 14.02 6.47
C LEU A 168 2.65 14.51 5.30
N MET A 169 2.10 15.34 4.41
CA MET A 169 2.88 15.94 3.32
C MET A 169 3.93 16.92 3.86
N GLN A 170 3.61 17.75 4.86
CA GLN A 170 4.61 18.62 5.52
C GLN A 170 5.76 17.80 6.10
N MET A 171 5.44 16.74 6.86
CA MET A 171 6.48 15.84 7.39
C MET A 171 7.35 15.24 6.29
N LEU A 172 6.73 14.73 5.23
CA LEU A 172 7.45 14.10 4.13
C LEU A 172 8.38 15.08 3.41
N MET A 173 8.01 16.34 3.25
CA MET A 173 8.86 17.35 2.59
C MET A 173 10.11 17.70 3.42
N GLU A 174 10.06 17.54 4.74
CA GLU A 174 11.16 17.88 5.65
C GLU A 174 12.02 16.68 6.07
N LEU A 175 11.55 15.45 5.87
CA LEU A 175 12.31 14.23 6.17
C LEU A 175 13.51 14.06 5.21
N LYS A 176 14.71 13.85 5.76
CA LYS A 176 15.93 13.59 4.97
C LYS A 176 15.88 12.24 4.24
N GLN A 177 15.21 11.25 4.82
CA GLN A 177 15.10 9.90 4.27
C GLN A 177 13.63 9.51 4.09
N PHE A 178 13.22 9.29 2.84
CA PHE A 178 11.84 8.96 2.47
C PHE A 178 11.51 7.47 2.73
N LYS A 179 11.30 7.11 4.00
CA LYS A 179 10.94 5.75 4.42
C LYS A 179 9.66 5.74 5.24
N ALA A 180 8.83 4.70 5.04
CA ALA A 180 7.57 4.54 5.77
C ALA A 180 7.76 4.46 7.30
N LEU A 181 8.86 3.84 7.75
CA LEU A 181 9.24 3.80 9.17
C LEU A 181 9.43 5.21 9.73
N ARG A 182 10.24 6.04 9.06
CA ARG A 182 10.55 7.41 9.50
C ARG A 182 9.32 8.30 9.54
N LEU A 183 8.41 8.18 8.56
CA LEU A 183 7.13 8.89 8.60
C LEU A 183 6.27 8.45 9.80
N GLN A 184 6.18 7.15 10.07
CA GLN A 184 5.47 6.62 11.24
C GLN A 184 6.07 7.18 12.54
N LYS A 185 7.40 7.26 12.63
CA LYS A 185 8.08 7.77 13.84
C LYS A 185 7.95 9.28 13.99
N ALA A 186 8.10 10.04 12.91
CA ALA A 186 7.87 11.49 12.93
C ALA A 186 6.44 11.83 13.40
N ALA A 187 5.45 11.11 12.90
CA ALA A 187 4.07 11.27 13.35
C ALA A 187 3.84 10.83 14.81
N TYR A 188 4.57 9.82 15.29
CA TYR A 188 4.53 9.41 16.69
C TYR A 188 5.13 10.48 17.61
N PHE A 189 6.32 10.99 17.30
CA PHE A 189 6.93 12.10 18.07
C PHE A 189 6.09 13.37 17.99
N MET A 190 5.41 13.64 16.87
CA MET A 190 4.44 14.74 16.79
C MET A 190 3.33 14.58 17.82
N ASN A 191 2.73 13.39 18.00
CA ASN A 191 1.73 13.18 19.06
C ASN A 191 2.30 13.51 20.45
N ILE A 192 3.51 13.02 20.74
CA ILE A 192 4.18 13.24 22.03
C ILE A 192 4.40 14.73 22.27
N PHE A 193 4.93 15.44 21.29
CA PHE A 193 5.24 16.87 21.40
C PHE A 193 3.97 17.74 21.40
N LEU A 194 2.92 17.29 20.72
CA LEU A 194 1.61 17.93 20.72
C LEU A 194 0.85 17.69 22.04
N LYS A 195 1.24 16.66 22.81
CA LYS A 195 0.48 16.14 23.96
C LYS A 195 -0.96 15.76 23.59
N GLU A 196 -1.17 15.31 22.36
CA GLU A 196 -2.49 14.90 21.84
C GLU A 196 -2.36 13.63 20.99
N ASN A 197 -3.38 12.76 21.10
CA ASN A 197 -3.49 11.56 20.28
C ASN A 197 -4.05 11.87 18.88
N TYR A 198 -3.32 12.67 18.09
CA TYR A 198 -3.74 13.06 16.74
C TYR A 198 -3.86 11.84 15.82
N PHE A 199 -2.84 10.98 15.81
CA PHE A 199 -2.93 9.63 15.25
C PHE A 199 -3.07 8.60 16.37
N LYS A 200 -3.78 7.49 16.10
CA LYS A 200 -3.93 6.41 17.08
C LYS A 200 -2.81 5.38 16.90
N PHE A 201 -1.84 5.41 17.79
CA PHE A 201 -0.73 4.46 17.79
C PHE A 201 -1.01 3.23 18.65
N GLN A 202 -0.48 2.10 18.20
CA GLN A 202 -0.53 0.82 18.92
C GLN A 202 0.81 0.08 18.75
N LYS A 203 1.00 -0.98 19.56
CA LYS A 203 2.12 -1.93 19.41
C LYS A 203 2.13 -2.46 17.97
N GLY A 204 3.20 -2.17 17.23
CA GLY A 204 3.45 -2.65 15.87
C GLY A 204 4.75 -3.46 15.78
N LYS A 205 5.03 -4.04 14.61
CA LYS A 205 6.24 -4.84 14.38
C LYS A 205 7.51 -4.05 14.71
N ASN A 206 7.62 -2.85 14.14
CA ASN A 206 8.81 -1.99 14.26
C ASN A 206 8.54 -0.85 15.25
N GLY A 207 8.02 -1.15 16.44
CA GLY A 207 7.63 -0.14 17.44
C GLY A 207 6.22 0.45 17.22
N PRO A 208 5.91 1.64 17.78
CA PRO A 208 4.60 2.26 17.63
C PRO A 208 4.19 2.44 16.17
N TYR A 209 2.95 2.07 15.85
CA TYR A 209 2.41 2.09 14.50
C TYR A 209 0.97 2.59 14.46
N ALA A 210 0.63 3.42 13.45
CA ALA A 210 -0.74 3.84 13.16
C ALA A 210 -1.13 3.46 11.72
N ASP A 211 -2.16 2.62 11.57
CA ASP A 211 -2.63 2.18 10.24
C ASP A 211 -3.23 3.34 9.42
N SER A 212 -3.79 4.35 10.10
CA SER A 212 -4.30 5.57 9.47
C SER A 212 -3.22 6.28 8.64
N ILE A 213 -1.96 6.29 9.07
CA ILE A 213 -0.87 6.91 8.32
C ILE A 213 -0.64 6.15 7.01
N ARG A 214 -0.63 4.82 7.04
CA ARG A 214 -0.49 3.99 5.83
C ARG A 214 -1.62 4.26 4.83
N ILE A 215 -2.86 4.38 5.34
CA ILE A 215 -4.05 4.67 4.52
C ILE A 215 -3.92 6.06 3.90
N VAL A 216 -3.63 7.10 4.69
CA VAL A 216 -3.53 8.48 4.19
C VAL A 216 -2.36 8.63 3.22
N SER A 217 -1.19 8.02 3.48
CA SER A 217 -0.07 8.02 2.53
C SER A 217 -0.42 7.32 1.22
N LYS A 218 -1.25 6.27 1.25
CA LYS A 218 -1.76 5.64 0.03
C LYS A 218 -2.65 6.62 -0.74
N SER A 219 -3.58 7.29 -0.07
CA SER A 219 -4.47 8.28 -0.70
C SER A 219 -3.71 9.48 -1.29
N ILE A 220 -2.63 9.95 -0.63
CA ILE A 220 -1.75 11.00 -1.19
C ILE A 220 -1.14 10.54 -2.52
N ARG A 221 -0.60 9.31 -2.59
CA ARG A 221 -0.03 8.75 -3.83
C ARG A 221 -1.10 8.60 -4.92
N GLU A 222 -2.29 8.15 -4.56
CA GLU A 222 -3.42 8.05 -5.50
C GLU A 222 -3.84 9.43 -6.03
N TYR A 223 -3.82 10.46 -5.17
CA TYR A 223 -4.14 11.84 -5.55
C TYR A 223 -3.10 12.44 -6.49
N GLN A 224 -1.81 12.24 -6.19
CA GLN A 224 -0.71 12.62 -7.07
C GLN A 224 -0.82 11.94 -8.43
N SER A 225 -1.11 10.63 -8.44
CA SER A 225 -1.35 9.89 -9.68
C SER A 225 -2.53 10.45 -10.48
N PHE A 226 -3.68 10.65 -9.82
CA PHE A 226 -4.92 11.14 -10.42
C PHE A 226 -4.70 12.45 -11.19
N TYR A 227 -4.03 13.42 -10.57
CA TYR A 227 -3.74 14.71 -11.18
C TYR A 227 -2.41 14.77 -11.97
N GLY A 228 -1.63 13.68 -11.99
CA GLY A 228 -0.32 13.66 -12.66
C GLY A 228 0.73 14.55 -11.97
N LEU A 229 0.60 14.77 -10.67
CA LEU A 229 1.50 15.63 -9.88
C LEU A 229 2.77 14.85 -9.53
N LYS A 230 3.92 15.33 -10.02
CA LYS A 230 5.23 14.74 -9.71
C LYS A 230 5.83 15.29 -8.42
N ASN A 231 5.45 16.50 -8.04
CA ASN A 231 5.96 17.21 -6.88
C ASN A 231 4.99 17.09 -5.70
N LEU A 232 5.52 16.82 -4.50
CA LEU A 232 4.73 16.77 -3.28
C LEU A 232 4.23 18.16 -2.84
N GLN A 233 5.00 19.22 -3.11
CA GLN A 233 4.61 20.61 -2.83
C GLN A 233 3.39 21.04 -3.67
N GLU A 234 3.34 20.63 -4.94
CA GLU A 234 2.18 20.90 -5.81
C GLU A 234 0.95 20.16 -5.32
N ALA A 235 1.10 18.89 -4.89
CA ALA A 235 0.04 18.13 -4.28
C ALA A 235 -0.47 18.79 -2.99
N TYR A 236 0.45 19.26 -2.14
CA TYR A 236 0.11 20.00 -0.93
C TYR A 236 -0.72 21.25 -1.25
N GLN A 237 -0.25 22.10 -2.18
CA GLN A 237 -0.95 23.33 -2.55
C GLN A 237 -2.36 23.06 -3.09
N LYS A 238 -2.50 22.05 -3.95
CA LYS A 238 -3.80 21.69 -4.51
C LYS A 238 -4.78 21.18 -3.46
N VAL A 239 -4.32 20.33 -2.54
CA VAL A 239 -5.14 19.83 -1.43
C VAL A 239 -5.48 20.96 -0.46
N TYR A 240 -4.53 21.85 -0.19
CA TYR A 240 -4.73 23.00 0.67
C TYR A 240 -5.82 23.92 0.12
N GLN A 241 -5.83 24.22 -1.18
CA GLN A 241 -6.88 25.04 -1.82
C GLN A 241 -8.29 24.46 -1.68
N VAL A 242 -8.43 23.14 -1.60
CA VAL A 242 -9.73 22.48 -1.42
C VAL A 242 -10.17 22.47 0.05
N LEU A 243 -9.21 22.37 0.97
CA LEU A 243 -9.47 22.22 2.40
C LEU A 243 -9.36 23.52 3.19
N CYS A 244 -8.83 24.60 2.59
CA CYS A 244 -8.55 25.85 3.28
C CYS A 244 -9.84 26.43 3.87
N SER A 245 -9.77 26.71 5.16
CA SER A 245 -10.83 27.32 5.96
C SER A 245 -10.16 27.87 7.22
N ASP A 246 -10.80 28.82 7.90
CA ASP A 246 -10.27 29.35 9.17
C ASP A 246 -9.94 28.25 10.18
N LYS A 247 -10.73 27.18 10.20
CA LYS A 247 -10.51 26.02 11.07
C LYS A 247 -9.26 25.25 10.66
N THR A 248 -9.15 24.94 9.36
CA THR A 248 -7.98 24.23 8.80
C THR A 248 -6.70 25.03 9.02
N ASP A 249 -6.73 26.35 8.80
CA ASP A 249 -5.56 27.21 8.94
C ASP A 249 -5.10 27.30 10.38
N LYS A 250 -6.02 27.54 11.32
CA LYS A 250 -5.69 27.54 12.77
C LYS A 250 -5.07 26.21 13.19
N GLN A 251 -5.60 25.10 12.67
CA GLN A 251 -5.08 23.78 12.96
C GLN A 251 -3.67 23.57 12.39
N LEU A 252 -3.41 23.95 11.14
CA LEU A 252 -2.09 23.82 10.51
C LEU A 252 -1.06 24.75 11.16
N VAL A 253 -1.45 25.97 11.55
CA VAL A 253 -0.60 26.90 12.31
C VAL A 253 -0.23 26.31 13.67
N LYS A 254 -1.20 25.70 14.39
CA LYS A 254 -0.93 25.00 15.66
C LYS A 254 0.04 23.83 15.47
N LEU A 255 -0.13 23.04 14.41
CA LEU A 255 0.63 21.81 14.20
C LEU A 255 2.03 22.04 13.64
N ARG A 256 2.25 23.11 12.85
CA ARG A 256 3.53 23.38 12.17
C ARG A 256 4.76 23.32 13.10
N PRO A 257 4.86 24.06 14.21
CA PRO A 257 6.06 24.03 15.06
C PRO A 257 6.30 22.63 15.65
N VAL A 258 5.23 21.88 15.92
CA VAL A 258 5.31 20.52 16.46
C VAL A 258 5.75 19.52 15.40
N ILE A 259 5.30 19.68 14.15
CA ILE A 259 5.76 18.91 13.00
C ILE A 259 7.26 19.13 12.79
N GLU A 260 7.69 20.39 12.75
CA GLU A 260 9.10 20.78 12.57
C GLU A 260 9.98 20.20 13.67
N GLN A 261 9.54 20.25 14.93
CA GLN A 261 10.23 19.65 16.07
C GLN A 261 10.34 18.12 15.93
N ALA A 262 9.25 17.45 15.57
CA ALA A 262 9.23 15.98 15.42
C ALA A 262 10.11 15.51 14.27
N VAL A 263 10.06 16.18 13.11
CA VAL A 263 10.89 15.85 11.95
C VAL A 263 12.35 16.15 12.21
N THR A 264 12.67 17.27 12.87
CA THR A 264 14.04 17.60 13.27
C THR A 264 14.62 16.50 14.17
N PHE A 265 13.90 16.08 15.21
CA PHE A 265 14.32 14.99 16.09
C PHE A 265 14.58 13.68 15.33
N VAL A 266 13.68 13.30 14.41
CA VAL A 266 13.84 12.09 13.59
C VAL A 266 15.02 12.20 12.62
N ASN A 267 15.28 13.38 12.07
CA ASN A 267 16.38 13.64 11.15
C ASN A 267 17.76 13.72 11.81
N GLU A 268 17.82 13.86 13.14
CA GLU A 268 19.04 13.76 13.96
C GLU A 268 19.48 12.30 14.19
N ILE A 269 18.59 11.33 13.92
CA ILE A 269 18.87 9.90 14.11
C ILE A 269 19.17 9.27 12.74
N GLU A 270 20.41 8.85 12.52
CA GLU A 270 20.90 8.39 11.23
C GLU A 270 20.41 6.98 10.88
N GLU A 271 20.40 6.08 11.86
CA GLU A 271 20.08 4.67 11.66
C GLU A 271 18.61 4.36 11.95
N ASP A 272 17.98 3.59 11.06
CA ASP A 272 16.58 3.19 11.22
C ASP A 272 16.39 2.26 12.44
N LYS A 273 17.42 1.47 12.79
CA LYS A 273 17.43 0.60 13.98
C LYS A 273 17.37 1.43 15.26
N GLU A 274 18.22 2.45 15.38
CA GLU A 274 18.25 3.36 16.54
C GLU A 274 16.90 4.08 16.68
N LEU A 275 16.36 4.63 15.58
CA LEU A 275 15.08 5.32 15.58
C LEU A 275 13.91 4.40 15.98
N GLU A 276 13.92 3.16 15.50
CA GLU A 276 12.95 2.14 15.92
C GLU A 276 13.05 1.87 17.42
N GLY A 277 14.28 1.73 17.94
CA GLY A 277 14.54 1.48 19.35
C GLY A 277 14.05 2.61 20.24
N ILE A 278 14.47 3.85 19.98
CA ILE A 278 14.05 5.04 20.73
C ILE A 278 12.51 5.16 20.75
N ALA A 279 11.85 4.98 19.60
CA ALA A 279 10.40 5.05 19.54
C ALA A 279 9.71 3.90 20.30
N THR A 280 10.31 2.70 20.33
CA THR A 280 9.79 1.57 21.12
C THR A 280 9.91 1.84 22.62
N ALA A 281 11.09 2.26 23.10
CA ALA A 281 11.30 2.57 24.52
C ALA A 281 10.34 3.67 25.01
N LEU A 282 10.21 4.75 24.22
CA LEU A 282 9.27 5.84 24.54
C LEU A 282 7.81 5.36 24.61
N PHE A 283 7.40 4.47 23.72
CA PHE A 283 6.03 3.94 23.72
C PHE A 283 5.71 3.09 24.94
N LEU A 284 6.69 2.31 25.43
CA LEU A 284 6.53 1.57 26.69
C LEU A 284 6.37 2.53 27.87
N ILE A 285 7.19 3.57 27.94
CA ILE A 285 7.12 4.60 28.98
C ILE A 285 5.79 5.37 28.93
N GLU A 286 5.36 5.82 27.74
CA GLU A 286 4.08 6.53 27.53
C GLU A 286 2.89 5.69 28.01
N THR A 287 2.88 4.38 27.70
CA THR A 287 1.72 3.53 27.95
C THR A 287 1.66 2.93 29.35
N SER A 288 2.75 3.06 30.13
CA SER A 288 2.79 2.60 31.52
C SER A 288 2.17 3.61 32.49
N ARG A 289 1.17 3.18 33.26
CA ARG A 289 0.58 4.00 34.32
C ARG A 289 1.54 4.04 35.53
N GLY A 290 2.16 5.18 35.78
CA GLY A 290 3.09 5.39 36.91
C GLY A 290 4.58 5.37 36.52
N GLY A 291 4.87 5.27 35.22
CA GLY A 291 6.23 5.21 34.70
C GLY A 291 6.83 3.80 34.73
N LEU A 292 8.08 3.68 34.31
CA LEU A 292 8.86 2.43 34.31
C LEU A 292 10.27 2.67 34.85
N THR A 293 10.81 1.75 35.65
CA THR A 293 12.25 1.73 35.92
C THR A 293 13.03 1.35 34.67
N GLU A 294 14.34 1.61 34.63
CA GLU A 294 15.21 1.20 33.51
C GLU A 294 15.13 -0.30 33.23
N GLU A 295 15.21 -1.11 34.29
CA GLU A 295 15.11 -2.57 34.23
C GLU A 295 13.77 -3.01 33.62
N GLN A 296 12.66 -2.36 34.02
CA GLN A 296 11.34 -2.64 33.43
C GLN A 296 11.23 -2.21 31.96
N VAL A 297 11.89 -1.13 31.54
CA VAL A 297 11.95 -0.74 30.13
C VAL A 297 12.68 -1.81 29.33
N ILE A 298 13.83 -2.29 29.83
CA ILE A 298 14.62 -3.35 29.17
C ILE A 298 13.79 -4.63 29.04
N GLU A 299 13.21 -5.13 30.13
CA GLU A 299 12.37 -6.34 30.14
C GLU A 299 11.22 -6.22 29.13
N GLN A 300 10.44 -5.13 29.19
CA GLN A 300 9.30 -4.95 28.29
C GLN A 300 9.70 -4.73 26.83
N PHE A 301 10.88 -4.17 26.58
CA PHE A 301 11.42 -4.00 25.24
C PHE A 301 11.80 -5.35 24.63
N ILE A 302 12.47 -6.21 25.40
CA ILE A 302 12.82 -7.58 24.99
C ILE A 302 11.54 -8.39 24.75
N ASP A 303 10.57 -8.29 25.65
CA ASP A 303 9.24 -8.92 25.55
C ASP A 303 8.36 -8.33 24.43
N TRP A 304 8.83 -7.30 23.72
CA TRP A 304 8.10 -6.79 22.58
C TRP A 304 7.89 -7.87 21.51
N SER A 305 8.93 -8.67 21.24
CA SER A 305 8.91 -9.82 20.31
C SER A 305 10.26 -10.54 20.28
N GLU A 306 10.27 -11.84 19.95
CA GLU A 306 11.50 -12.63 19.73
C GLU A 306 12.50 -11.96 18.76
N ASP A 307 12.01 -11.35 17.67
CA ASP A 307 12.86 -10.63 16.70
C ASP A 307 13.58 -9.43 17.32
N LYS A 308 12.93 -8.70 18.23
CA LYS A 308 13.56 -7.56 18.92
C LYS A 308 14.55 -8.04 19.97
N ALA A 309 14.18 -9.04 20.76
CA ALA A 309 15.09 -9.66 21.73
C ALA A 309 16.42 -10.10 21.08
N ALA A 310 16.36 -10.60 19.83
CA ALA A 310 17.56 -11.00 19.09
C ALA A 310 18.36 -9.84 18.46
N ARG A 311 17.76 -8.67 18.27
CA ARG A 311 18.37 -7.55 17.52
C ARG A 311 18.91 -6.42 18.38
N TYR A 312 18.46 -6.28 19.63
CA TYR A 312 18.79 -5.16 20.49
C TYR A 312 19.45 -5.66 21.77
N ALA A 313 20.67 -5.19 22.05
CA ALA A 313 21.34 -5.44 23.31
C ALA A 313 20.80 -4.52 24.42
N GLU A 314 20.94 -4.92 25.68
CA GLU A 314 20.46 -4.13 26.83
C GLU A 314 21.12 -2.75 26.88
N GLU A 315 22.42 -2.66 26.60
CA GLU A 315 23.17 -1.41 26.59
C GLU A 315 22.66 -0.45 25.49
N GLU A 316 22.22 -0.98 24.35
CA GLU A 316 21.57 -0.17 23.32
C GLU A 316 20.24 0.41 23.83
N ILE A 317 19.44 -0.41 24.54
CA ILE A 317 18.14 0.01 25.07
C ILE A 317 18.34 1.11 26.12
N VAL A 318 19.31 0.97 27.02
CA VAL A 318 19.67 2.00 28.01
C VAL A 318 20.03 3.31 27.30
N SER A 319 20.90 3.26 26.28
CA SER A 319 21.30 4.46 25.53
C SER A 319 20.11 5.18 24.86
N TYR A 320 19.07 4.44 24.45
CA TYR A 320 17.86 5.04 23.90
C TYR A 320 17.08 5.82 24.96
N VAL A 321 17.00 5.29 26.18
CA VAL A 321 16.33 5.93 27.32
C VAL A 321 17.10 7.17 27.76
N GLU A 322 18.42 7.07 27.90
CA GLU A 322 19.30 8.22 28.21
C GLU A 322 19.11 9.35 27.19
N ARG A 323 19.09 9.02 25.88
CA ARG A 323 18.85 10.02 24.83
C ARG A 323 17.47 10.69 24.95
N LEU A 324 16.43 9.95 25.33
CA LEU A 324 15.10 10.50 25.56
C LEU A 324 15.10 11.46 26.77
N GLU A 325 15.86 11.14 27.83
CA GLU A 325 16.02 11.97 29.02
C GLU A 325 16.84 13.25 28.73
N ASP A 326 17.97 13.14 28.02
CA ASP A 326 18.80 14.26 27.58
C ASP A 326 18.01 15.27 26.73
N LYS A 327 17.12 14.75 25.89
CA LYS A 327 16.22 15.56 25.04
C LYS A 327 14.97 16.01 25.78
N ARG A 328 14.87 15.74 27.09
CA ARG A 328 13.76 16.07 27.99
C ARG A 328 12.41 15.62 27.43
N ILE A 329 12.39 14.47 26.76
CA ILE A 329 11.16 13.81 26.28
C ILE A 329 10.54 13.03 27.44
N ILE A 330 11.41 12.41 28.24
CA ILE A 330 11.07 11.74 29.49
C ILE A 330 11.83 12.39 30.64
N GLU A 331 11.41 12.08 31.86
CA GLU A 331 12.07 12.46 33.10
C GLU A 331 11.89 11.34 34.13
N ARG A 332 12.75 11.29 35.15
CA ARG A 332 12.58 10.40 36.30
C ARG A 332 11.71 11.06 37.38
N ASN A 333 10.71 10.34 37.85
CA ASN A 333 9.91 10.75 39.01
C ASN A 333 10.65 10.45 40.33
N ILE A 334 10.03 10.80 41.47
CA ILE A 334 10.61 10.60 42.81
C ILE A 334 10.90 9.13 43.17
N LEU A 335 10.29 8.18 42.44
CA LEU A 335 10.49 6.74 42.61
C LEU A 335 11.59 6.19 41.68
N GLY A 336 12.24 7.05 40.89
CA GLY A 336 13.23 6.67 39.90
C GLY A 336 12.64 6.07 38.62
N CYS A 337 11.32 6.14 38.43
CA CYS A 337 10.66 5.66 37.21
C CYS A 337 10.63 6.75 36.14
N TYR A 338 10.91 6.36 34.90
CA TYR A 338 10.74 7.19 33.71
C TYR A 338 9.27 7.44 33.39
N GLN A 339 8.92 8.68 33.11
CA GLN A 339 7.61 9.13 32.63
C GLN A 339 7.77 10.21 31.56
N LEU A 340 6.72 10.52 30.80
CA LEU A 340 6.75 11.65 29.88
C LEU A 340 6.99 12.96 30.66
N SER A 341 7.87 13.82 30.15
CA SER A 341 8.14 15.09 30.82
C SER A 341 6.95 16.05 30.69
N GLU A 342 6.53 16.64 31.81
CA GLU A 342 5.44 17.61 31.83
C GLU A 342 5.90 19.02 31.38
N TYR A 343 7.19 19.32 31.51
CA TYR A 343 7.78 20.64 31.26
C TYR A 343 8.40 20.73 29.86
N ARG A 344 7.71 21.40 28.94
CA ARG A 344 8.25 21.81 27.64
C ARG A 344 7.75 23.19 27.25
#